data_AF-A0A382TBY1-F1
#
_entry.id   AF-A0A382TBY1-F1
#
_cell.length_a   1.000
_cell.length_b   1.000
_cell.length_c   1.000
_cell.angle_alpha   90.00
_cell.angle_beta   90.00
_cell.angle_gamma   90.00
#
_symmetry.space_group_name_H-M   'P 1'
#
loop_
_entity.id
_entity.type
_entity.pdbx_description
1 polymer ?
#
loop_
_entity_poly.entity_id
_entity_poly.type
_entity_poly.pdbx_seq_one_letter_code
_entity_poly.pdbx_strand_id
1 'polypeptide(L)' 'MEILLTNDDSIDSPLLKLAIDFLKSAGNLKVVVPEDEQSWKGKSVTRFSDMVMKP' A
#
# COMPACT_ATOMS: atom_id res chain seq x y z
N MET A 1 2.95 -12.98 -13.69
CA MET A 1 2.32 -12.99 -12.36
C MET A 1 1.90 -11.56 -12.06
N GLU A 2 0.68 -11.34 -11.60
CA GLU A 2 0.20 -10.03 -11.16
C GLU A 2 0.42 -9.89 -9.65
N ILE A 3 1.02 -8.79 -9.20
CA ILE A 3 1.38 -8.56 -7.80
C ILE A 3 0.81 -7.22 -7.36
N LEU A 4 0.01 -7.23 -6.30
CA LEU A 4 -0.40 -6.01 -5.59
C LEU A 4 0.39 -5.91 -4.28
N LEU A 5 1.12 -4.81 -4.10
CA LEU A 5 1.88 -4.51 -2.89
C LEU A 5 1.22 -3.34 -2.14
N THR A 6 1.12 -3.47 -0.82
CA THR A 6 0.58 -2.46 0.08
C THR A 6 1.28 -2.52 1.44
N ASN A 7 1.01 -1.55 2.30
CA ASN A 7 1.42 -1.48 3.70
C ASN A 7 0.41 -0.63 4.50
N ASP A 8 0.62 -0.49 5.80
CA ASP A 8 -0.11 0.44 6.65
C ASP A 8 0.70 1.69 7.07
N ASP A 9 1.98 1.74 6.74
CA ASP A 9 2.91 2.83 7.09
C ASP A 9 2.95 4.01 6.10
N SER A 10 2.08 4.02 5.08
CA SER A 10 2.07 4.96 3.94
C SER A 10 3.17 4.78 2.90
N ILE A 11 3.15 5.64 1.87
CA ILE A 11 4.16 5.73 0.81
C ILE A 11 5.56 6.06 1.33
N ASP A 12 5.66 6.75 2.46
CA ASP A 12 6.92 7.20 3.05
C ASP A 12 7.62 6.11 3.90
N SER A 13 7.05 4.90 3.96
CA SER A 13 7.65 3.77 4.67
C SER A 13 9.03 3.42 4.09
N PRO A 14 10.11 3.42 4.90
CA PRO A 14 11.48 3.25 4.40
C PRO A 14 11.72 1.87 3.76
N LEU A 15 10.96 0.85 4.15
CA LEU A 15 11.10 -0.51 3.63
C LEU A 15 10.24 -0.77 2.39
N LEU A 16 9.26 0.09 2.09
CA LEU A 16 8.40 -0.07 0.91
C LEU A 16 9.23 -0.05 -0.37
N LYS A 17 10.22 0.82 -0.46
CA LYS A 17 11.12 0.90 -1.62
C LYS A 17 11.87 -0.41 -1.87
N LEU A 18 12.36 -1.05 -0.80
CA LEU A 18 13.06 -2.32 -0.88
C LEU A 18 12.15 -3.44 -1.40
N ALA A 19 10.92 -3.50 -0.89
CA ALA A 19 9.92 -4.46 -1.35
C ALA A 19 9.56 -4.25 -2.83
N ILE A 20 9.40 -3.00 -3.27
CA ILE A 20 9.15 -2.66 -4.68
C ILE A 20 10.31 -3.13 -5.57
N ASP A 21 11.55 -2.85 -5.17
CA ASP A 21 12.72 -3.19 -5.97
C ASP A 21 12.91 -4.70 -6.12
N PHE A 22 12.58 -5.47 -5.09
CA PHE A 22 12.59 -6.92 -5.16
C PHE A 22 11.47 -7.47 -6.05
N LEU A 23 10.22 -7.04 -5.79
CA LEU A 23 9.03 -7.63 -6.41
C LEU A 23 8.83 -7.22 -7.87
N LYS A 24 9.33 -6.05 -8.31
CA LYS A 24 9.20 -5.61 -9.71
C LYS A 24 9.83 -6.58 -10.70
N SER A 25 10.80 -7.39 -10.27
CA SER A 25 11.45 -8.40 -11.11
C SER A 25 10.68 -9.73 -11.17
N ALA A 26 9.72 -9.95 -10.27
CA ALA A 26 8.96 -11.19 -10.15
C ALA A 26 7.64 -11.17 -10.96
N GLY A 27 7.19 -10.00 -11.42
CA GLY A 27 5.94 -9.88 -12.18
C GLY A 27 5.48 -8.44 -12.39
N ASN A 28 4.25 -8.30 -12.89
CA ASN A 28 3.60 -7.01 -13.06
C ASN A 28 3.19 -6.48 -11.69
N LEU A 29 3.95 -5.51 -11.17
CA LEU A 29 3.79 -4.97 -9.83
C LEU A 29 2.93 -3.70 -9.86
N LYS A 30 1.86 -3.68 -9.05
CA LYS A 30 1.09 -2.49 -8.71
C LYS A 30 1.24 -2.19 -7.22
N VAL A 31 1.49 -0.94 -6.87
CA VAL A 31 1.62 -0.49 -5.47
C VAL A 31 0.42 0.39 -5.15
N VAL A 32 -0.27 0.09 -4.05
CA VAL A 32 -1.37 0.91 -3.52
C VAL A 32 -1.20 0.97 -2.01
N VAL A 33 -1.05 2.15 -1.45
CA VAL A 33 -0.83 2.37 -0.01
C VAL A 33 -1.73 3.48 0.50
N PRO A 34 -1.99 3.56 1.82
CA PRO A 34 -2.63 4.71 2.43
C PRO A 34 -1.84 5.99 2.20
N GLU A 35 -2.53 7.14 2.16
CA GLU A 35 -1.89 8.45 2.08
C GLU A 35 -1.05 8.74 3.34
N ASP A 36 -1.55 8.36 4.52
CA ASP A 36 -0.89 8.55 5.82
C ASP A 36 -0.73 7.22 6.59
N GLU A 37 0.11 7.20 7.62
CA GLU A 37 0.34 6.05 8.50
C GLU A 37 -0.92 5.60 9.29
N GLN A 38 -1.06 4.28 9.52
CA GLN A 38 -2.28 3.65 10.05
C GLN A 38 -2.04 2.57 11.14
N SER A 39 -0.90 2.51 11.84
CA SER A 39 -0.56 1.41 12.77
C SER A 39 -1.51 1.29 13.97
N TRP A 40 -2.17 2.38 14.36
CA TRP A 40 -3.05 2.46 15.53
C TRP A 40 -4.53 2.58 15.18
N LYS A 41 -4.88 2.29 13.92
CA LYS A 41 -6.27 2.30 13.44
C LYS A 41 -6.80 0.88 13.27
N GLY A 42 -8.11 0.74 13.44
CA GLY A 42 -8.79 -0.54 13.21
C GLY A 42 -8.57 -1.03 11.77
N LYS A 43 -8.33 -2.33 11.61
CA LYS A 43 -8.09 -2.96 10.29
C LYS A 43 -9.39 -3.44 9.62
N SER A 44 -10.52 -2.83 10.00
CA SER A 44 -11.84 -3.12 9.45
C SER A 44 -12.06 -2.40 8.12
N VAL A 45 -12.95 -2.94 7.29
CA VAL A 45 -13.35 -2.28 6.04
C VAL A 45 -14.21 -1.05 6.35
N THR A 46 -13.85 0.10 5.79
CA THR A 46 -14.63 1.33 5.84
C THR A 46 -16.00 1.12 5.19
N ARG A 47 -17.09 1.50 5.89
CA ARG A 47 -18.48 1.34 5.42
C ARG A 47 -19.32 2.61 5.43
N PHE A 48 -18.84 3.66 6.11
CA PHE A 48 -19.64 4.85 6.44
C PHE A 48 -19.00 6.15 5.92
N SER A 49 -17.97 6.04 5.08
CA SER A 49 -17.33 7.16 4.40
C SER A 49 -16.79 6.71 3.05
N ASP A 50 -16.72 7.64 2.11
CA ASP A 50 -16.10 7.41 0.81
C ASP A 50 -14.57 7.31 0.94
N MET A 51 -13.97 6.55 0.04
CA MET A 51 -12.52 6.44 -0.10
C MET A 51 -12.08 7.18 -1.36
N VAL A 52 -11.00 7.95 -1.27
CA VAL A 52 -10.41 8.67 -2.39
C VAL A 52 -9.07 8.02 -2.74
N MET A 53 -8.78 7.93 -4.04
CA MET A 53 -7.50 7.46 -4.56
C MET A 53 -6.84 8.57 -5.38
N LYS A 54 -5.54 8.76 -5.18
CA LYS A 54 -4.70 9.66 -5.96
C LYS A 54 -3.68 8.82 -6.75
N PRO A 55 -3.39 9.17 -8.02
CA PRO A 55 -2.39 8.48 -8.83
C PRO A 55 -0.97 8.55 -8.26
#